data_AF-A0A5R2NE63-F1
#
_entry.id   AF-A0A5R2NE63-F1
#
_cell.length_a   1.000
_cell.length_b   1.000
_cell.length_c   1.000
_cell.angle_alpha   90.00
_cell.angle_beta   90.00
_cell.angle_gamma   90.00
#
_symmetry.space_group_name_H-M   'P 1'
#
loop_
_entity.id
_entity.type
_entity.pdbx_description
1 polymer ?
#
loop_
_entity_poly.entity_id
_entity_poly.type
_entity_poly.pdbx_seq_one_letter_code
_entity_poly.pdbx_strand_id
1 'polypeptide(L)'
;RIAAGERITLMWASADRDEAVFGNSDEFRVDRDATQNLLYGRGIHVCPGALLARLELRVVMEELLKRTDKIALPLGRQPTIAIYPASGFSSLPMLIL
;
A
#
# COMPACT_ATOMS: atom_id res chain seq x y z
N ARG A 1 -28.64 -9.43 -7.34
CA ARG A 1 -28.46 -9.57 -8.81
C ARG A 1 -27.92 -8.24 -9.30
N ILE A 2 -26.98 -8.26 -10.24
CA ILE A 2 -26.40 -7.06 -10.87
C ILE A 2 -26.86 -7.07 -12.33
N ALA A 3 -27.41 -5.96 -12.81
CA ALA A 3 -27.93 -5.85 -14.17
C ALA A 3 -26.81 -5.52 -15.17
N ALA A 4 -27.05 -5.82 -16.46
CA ALA A 4 -26.10 -5.48 -17.51
C ALA A 4 -25.89 -3.95 -17.58
N GLY A 5 -24.63 -3.52 -17.62
CA GLY A 5 -24.26 -2.11 -17.65
C GLY A 5 -24.16 -1.42 -16.28
N GLU A 6 -24.52 -2.10 -15.18
CA GLU A 6 -24.26 -1.57 -13.85
C GLU A 6 -22.76 -1.52 -13.55
N ARG A 7 -22.33 -0.42 -12.93
CA ARG A 7 -20.94 -0.25 -12.52
C ARG A 7 -20.73 -0.88 -11.15
N ILE A 8 -19.65 -1.64 -11.03
CA ILE A 8 -19.19 -2.19 -9.76
C ILE A 8 -17.86 -1.52 -9.43
N THR A 9 -17.75 -1.03 -8.21
CA THR A 9 -16.47 -0.55 -7.66
C THR A 9 -15.88 -1.65 -6.79
N LEU A 10 -14.60 -1.91 -6.96
CA LEU A 10 -13.86 -2.82 -6.10
C LEU A 10 -13.18 -2.02 -5.00
N MET A 11 -13.49 -2.35 -3.74
CA MET A 11 -12.83 -1.77 -2.57
C MET A 11 -11.56 -2.55 -2.26
N TRP A 12 -10.51 -2.34 -3.07
CA TRP A 12 -9.24 -3.05 -2.94
C TRP A 12 -8.65 -3.02 -1.53
N ALA A 13 -8.72 -1.86 -0.86
CA ALA A 13 -8.22 -1.69 0.50
C ALA A 13 -8.93 -2.58 1.54
N SER A 14 -10.20 -2.94 1.30
CA SER A 14 -10.95 -3.89 2.12
C SER A 14 -10.57 -5.33 1.77
N ALA A 15 -10.43 -5.65 0.48
CA ALA A 15 -10.04 -6.99 0.05
C ALA A 15 -8.63 -7.36 0.56
N ASP A 16 -7.69 -6.42 0.52
CA ASP A 16 -6.33 -6.58 1.06
C ASP A 16 -6.27 -6.54 2.59
N ARG A 17 -7.40 -6.34 3.27
CA ARG A 17 -7.56 -6.42 4.73
C ARG A 17 -8.56 -7.48 5.19
N ASP A 18 -8.99 -8.38 4.31
CA ASP A 18 -9.93 -9.43 4.65
C ASP A 18 -9.34 -10.37 5.73
N GLU A 19 -9.94 -10.41 6.91
CA GLU A 19 -9.48 -11.23 8.03
C GLU A 19 -9.61 -12.74 7.76
N ALA A 20 -10.55 -13.15 6.88
CA ALA A 20 -10.68 -14.54 6.48
C ALA A 20 -9.52 -15.01 5.60
N VAL A 21 -8.82 -14.08 4.94
CA VAL A 21 -7.63 -14.36 4.11
C VAL A 21 -6.34 -14.10 4.89
N PHE A 22 -6.26 -13.02 5.67
CA PHE A 22 -5.01 -12.52 6.26
C PHE A 22 -4.94 -12.58 7.79
N GLY A 23 -6.00 -13.07 8.48
CA GLY A 23 -6.07 -13.14 9.93
C GLY A 23 -6.14 -11.75 10.57
N ASN A 24 -5.18 -11.41 11.43
CA ASN A 24 -5.03 -10.06 12.03
C ASN A 24 -4.57 -9.04 10.98
N SER A 25 -5.42 -8.71 10.00
CA SER A 25 -5.07 -7.99 8.78
C SER A 25 -4.56 -6.55 9.01
N ASP A 26 -4.95 -5.94 10.13
CA ASP A 26 -4.44 -4.62 10.54
C ASP A 26 -3.01 -4.64 11.11
N GLU A 27 -2.48 -5.81 11.48
CA GLU A 27 -1.09 -5.94 11.92
C GLU A 27 -0.13 -5.94 10.73
N PHE A 28 0.92 -5.13 10.84
CA PHE A 28 2.05 -5.20 9.93
C PHE A 28 2.92 -6.43 10.24
N ARG A 29 2.99 -7.37 9.30
CA ARG A 29 3.75 -8.61 9.42
C ARG A 29 4.61 -8.84 8.18
N VAL A 30 5.93 -8.81 8.36
CA VAL A 30 6.91 -9.01 7.28
C VAL A 30 6.93 -10.47 6.80
N ASP A 31 6.59 -11.40 7.69
CA ASP A 31 6.58 -12.84 7.47
C ASP A 31 5.23 -13.38 6.91
N ARG A 32 4.24 -12.50 6.71
CA ARG A 32 2.91 -12.89 6.21
C ARG A 32 2.99 -13.36 4.76
N ASP A 33 2.29 -14.46 4.46
CA ASP A 33 2.03 -14.87 3.07
C ASP A 33 1.17 -13.82 2.36
N ALA A 34 1.76 -13.14 1.37
CA ALA A 34 1.12 -12.10 0.57
C ALA A 34 0.68 -12.59 -0.81
N THR A 35 0.64 -13.92 -1.08
CA THR A 35 0.29 -14.48 -2.40
C THR A 35 -1.11 -14.09 -2.88
N GLN A 36 -2.05 -13.86 -1.95
CA GLN A 36 -3.42 -13.42 -2.23
C GLN A 36 -3.61 -11.90 -2.28
N ASN A 37 -2.55 -11.10 -2.08
CA ASN A 37 -2.66 -9.65 -2.14
C ASN A 37 -3.02 -9.15 -3.55
N LEU A 38 -3.89 -8.15 -3.61
CA LEU A 38 -4.50 -7.58 -4.81
C LEU A 38 -4.05 -6.13 -5.10
N LEU A 39 -2.98 -5.63 -4.45
CA LEU A 39 -2.45 -4.28 -4.65
C LEU A 39 -2.24 -3.92 -6.13
N TYR A 40 -1.81 -4.90 -6.92
CA TYR A 40 -1.53 -4.75 -8.35
C TYR A 40 -2.65 -5.28 -9.25
N GLY A 41 -3.83 -5.59 -8.70
CA GLY A 41 -4.93 -6.24 -9.39
C GLY A 41 -4.64 -7.70 -9.75
N ARG A 42 -5.54 -8.29 -10.56
CA ARG A 42 -5.49 -9.70 -10.97
C ARG A 42 -6.06 -9.86 -12.38
N GLY A 43 -5.62 -10.90 -13.10
CA GLY A 43 -6.13 -11.25 -14.43
C GLY A 43 -5.51 -10.39 -15.53
N ILE A 44 -6.25 -10.17 -16.62
CA ILE A 44 -5.75 -9.52 -17.84
C ILE A 44 -5.39 -8.02 -17.66
N HIS A 45 -5.82 -7.41 -16.54
CA HIS A 45 -5.53 -6.02 -16.18
C HIS A 45 -4.59 -5.93 -14.97
N VAL A 46 -3.85 -6.99 -14.64
CA VAL A 46 -2.79 -6.92 -13.64
C VAL A 46 -1.80 -5.81 -14.01
N CYS A 47 -1.36 -5.03 -13.03
CA CYS A 47 -0.53 -3.86 -13.26
C CYS A 47 0.75 -4.23 -14.03
N PRO A 48 0.98 -3.65 -15.22
CA PRO A 48 2.18 -3.94 -16.00
C PRO A 48 3.46 -3.42 -15.30
N GLY A 49 3.33 -2.40 -14.44
CA GLY A 49 4.42 -1.84 -13.66
C GLY A 49 4.73 -2.59 -12.36
N ALA A 50 4.06 -3.70 -12.04
CA ALA A 50 4.14 -4.33 -10.73
C ALA A 50 5.55 -4.83 -10.37
N LEU A 51 6.36 -5.26 -11.35
CA LEU A 51 7.74 -5.65 -11.12
C LEU A 51 8.64 -4.44 -10.87
N LEU A 52 8.44 -3.36 -11.63
CA LEU A 52 9.18 -2.11 -11.48
C LEU A 52 8.90 -1.46 -10.11
N ALA A 53 7.63 -1.32 -9.74
CA ALA A 53 7.24 -0.74 -8.45
C ALA A 53 7.85 -1.49 -7.25
N ARG A 54 7.94 -2.83 -7.33
CA ARG A 54 8.59 -3.64 -6.29
C ARG A 54 10.11 -3.43 -6.26
N LEU A 55 10.74 -3.29 -7.42
CA LEU A 55 12.16 -2.97 -7.50
C LEU A 55 12.45 -1.59 -6.90
N GLU A 56 11.67 -0.58 -7.29
CA GLU A 56 11.79 0.79 -6.77
C GLU A 56 11.60 0.82 -5.25
N LEU A 57 10.56 0.16 -4.73
CA LEU A 57 10.33 0.10 -3.29
C LEU A 57 11.50 -0.59 -2.56
N ARG A 58 12.02 -1.69 -3.10
CA ARG A 58 13.19 -2.37 -2.52
C ARG A 58 14.38 -1.43 -2.44
N VAL A 59 14.76 -0.80 -3.56
CA VAL A 59 15.93 0.09 -3.64
C VAL A 59 15.76 1.29 -2.70
N VAL A 60 14.58 1.92 -2.68
CA VAL A 60 14.29 3.04 -1.77
C VAL A 60 14.43 2.62 -0.31
N MET A 61 13.86 1.47 0.08
CA MET A 61 13.94 1.00 1.46
C MET A 61 15.38 0.61 1.85
N GLU A 62 16.12 -0.06 0.97
CA GLU A 62 17.51 -0.43 1.20
C GLU A 62 18.39 0.81 1.40
N GLU A 63 18.32 1.79 0.50
CA GLU A 63 19.16 2.99 0.58
C GLU A 63 18.74 3.93 1.71
N LEU A 64 17.43 4.02 2.02
CA LEU A 64 16.94 4.78 3.16
C LEU A 64 17.49 4.17 4.46
N LEU A 65 17.24 2.89 4.70
CA LEU A 65 17.65 2.22 5.95
C LEU A 65 19.17 2.14 6.12
N LYS A 66 19.93 2.07 5.03
CA LYS A 66 21.41 2.07 5.08
C LYS A 66 22.00 3.38 5.61
N ARG A 67 21.27 4.50 5.52
CA ARG A 67 21.78 5.85 5.81
C ARG A 67 21.09 6.52 6.99
N THR A 68 20.16 5.83 7.65
CA THR A 68 19.31 6.43 8.68
C THR A 68 19.17 5.45 9.83
N ASP A 69 19.41 5.93 11.05
CA ASP A 69 19.22 5.11 12.24
C ASP A 69 17.80 5.28 12.80
N LYS A 70 17.18 6.44 12.52
CA LYS A 70 15.84 6.74 13.04
C LYS A 70 15.02 7.62 12.10
N ILE A 71 13.74 7.26 11.95
CA ILE A 71 12.72 8.06 11.29
C ILE A 71 11.64 8.42 12.32
N ALA A 72 11.25 9.69 12.38
CA ALA A 72 10.28 10.18 13.34
C ALA A 72 9.31 11.20 12.71
N LEU A 73 8.14 11.35 13.32
CA LEU A 73 7.21 12.41 12.94
C LEU A 73 7.56 13.71 13.68
N PRO A 74 7.66 14.86 12.98
CA PRO A 74 7.89 16.16 13.63
C PRO A 74 6.66 16.61 14.42
N LEU A 75 6.89 17.24 15.57
CA LEU A 75 5.81 17.77 16.41
C LEU A 75 5.05 18.89 15.69
N GLY A 76 3.71 18.86 15.78
CA GLY A 76 2.85 19.93 15.28
C GLY A 76 2.68 19.99 13.76
N ARG A 77 3.26 19.06 12.99
CA ARG A 77 3.02 18.96 11.54
C ARG A 77 2.21 17.71 11.22
N GLN A 78 1.02 17.92 10.67
CA GLN A 78 0.11 16.83 10.33
C GLN A 78 0.35 16.33 8.91
N PRO A 79 0.20 15.02 8.67
CA PRO A 79 0.18 14.49 7.31
C PRO A 79 -1.07 14.95 6.55
N THR A 80 -0.96 15.01 5.24
CA THR A 80 -2.10 15.23 4.34
C THR A 80 -2.39 13.92 3.62
N ILE A 81 -3.63 13.44 3.74
CA ILE A 81 -4.09 12.22 3.07
C ILE A 81 -4.27 12.50 1.58
N ALA A 82 -3.86 11.55 0.75
CA ALA A 82 -4.09 11.60 -0.69
C ALA A 82 -5.58 11.45 -1.01
N ILE A 83 -6.05 12.15 -2.04
CA ILE A 83 -7.43 12.03 -2.51
C ILE A 83 -7.48 11.01 -3.65
N TYR A 84 -8.52 10.20 -3.67
CA TYR A 84 -8.82 9.25 -4.75
C TYR A 84 -8.62 9.91 -6.13
N PRO A 85 -7.97 9.22 -7.10
CA PRO A 85 -7.64 7.78 -7.12
C PRO A 85 -6.35 7.40 -6.38
N ALA A 86 -5.62 8.35 -5.81
CA ALA A 86 -4.47 8.05 -4.98
C ALA A 86 -4.89 7.66 -3.57
N SER A 87 -4.10 6.78 -2.93
CA SER A 87 -4.24 6.39 -1.53
C SER A 87 -2.96 6.67 -0.76
N GLY A 88 -3.03 6.72 0.58
CA GLY A 88 -1.88 7.03 1.43
C GLY A 88 -1.75 8.52 1.68
N PHE A 89 -0.54 9.07 1.59
CA PHE A 89 -0.25 10.47 1.91
C PHE A 89 0.14 11.25 0.65
N SER A 90 -0.42 12.44 0.48
CA SER A 90 0.07 13.44 -0.48
C SER A 90 1.23 14.26 0.10
N SER A 91 1.30 14.34 1.44
CA SER A 91 2.41 14.93 2.18
C SER A 91 2.55 14.24 3.53
N LEU A 92 3.75 13.77 3.86
CA LEU A 92 4.10 13.21 5.16
C LEU A 92 5.39 13.87 5.65
N PRO A 93 5.31 14.89 6.51
CA PRO A 93 6.48 15.48 7.14
C PRO A 93 7.22 14.44 8.00
N MET A 94 8.53 14.30 7.80
CA MET A 94 9.35 13.34 8.56
C MET A 94 10.67 13.99 8.99
N LEU A 95 11.17 13.55 10.13
CA LEU A 95 12.55 13.77 10.58
C LEU A 95 13.34 12.50 10.29
N ILE A 96 14.47 12.65 9.62
CA ILE A 96 15.40 11.58 9.29
C ILE A 96 16.68 11.87 10.07
N LEU A 97 17.06 10.97 10.97
CA LEU A 97 18.17 11.09 11.92
C LEU A 97 19.20 9.99 11.70
#